data_AF-A0A524QQV6-F1
#
_entry.id   AF-A0A524QQV6-F1
#
_cell.length_a   1.000
_cell.length_b   1.000
_cell.length_c   1.000
_cell.angle_alpha   90.00
_cell.angle_beta   90.00
_cell.angle_gamma   90.00
#
_symmetry.space_group_name_H-M   'P 1'
#
loop_
_entity.id
_entity.type
_entity.pdbx_description
1 polymer ?
#
loop_
_entity_poly.entity_id
_entity_poly.type
_entity_poly.pdbx_seq_one_letter_code
_entity_poly.pdbx_strand_id
1 'polypeptide(L)'
;MTPELLESLLSDVASGALTPREALERLKHFPSEPSDVATIDHQRHLRLGQPEVVFCEGKSVDQSVEICRRFAAAAGTFLGTRASRELAERLGREFPALEWNVLGRTVFLPPSPRPAPSGRGTILVVSAG
;
A
#
# COMPACT_ATOMS: atom_id res chain seq x y z
N MET A 1 -7.02 -2.38 2.64
CA MET A 1 -8.44 -2.01 2.87
C MET A 1 -8.50 -0.99 4.01
N THR A 2 -9.23 0.13 3.85
CA THR A 2 -9.34 1.18 4.88
C THR A 2 -10.61 0.97 5.74
N PRO A 3 -10.70 1.57 6.95
CA PRO A 3 -11.89 1.44 7.79
C PRO A 3 -13.16 1.90 7.10
N GLU A 4 -13.10 3.00 6.36
CA GLU A 4 -14.24 3.60 5.67
C GLU A 4 -14.75 2.71 4.54
N LEU A 5 -13.83 2.07 3.79
CA LEU A 5 -14.18 1.11 2.75
C LEU A 5 -14.81 -0.16 3.34
N LEU A 6 -14.35 -0.61 4.51
CA LEU A 6 -14.94 -1.75 5.21
C LEU A 6 -16.34 -1.42 5.72
N GLU A 7 -16.50 -0.26 6.35
CA GLU A 7 -17.79 0.20 6.84
C GLU A 7 -18.80 0.32 5.69
N SER A 8 -18.42 0.93 4.56
CA SER A 8 -19.26 1.00 3.36
C SER A 8 -19.66 -0.38 2.85
N LEU A 9 -18.72 -1.33 2.77
CA LEU A 9 -19.02 -2.70 2.31
C LEU A 9 -20.03 -3.39 3.25
N LEU A 10 -19.86 -3.22 4.57
CA LEU A 10 -20.76 -3.80 5.56
C LEU A 10 -22.15 -3.14 5.54
N SER A 11 -22.22 -1.82 5.32
CA SER A 11 -23.48 -1.09 5.14
C SER A 11 -24.23 -1.56 3.89
N ASP A 12 -23.52 -1.83 2.78
CA ASP A 12 -24.14 -2.36 1.57
C ASP A 12 -24.73 -3.76 1.79
N VAL A 13 -24.07 -4.60 2.59
CA VAL A 13 -24.61 -5.92 2.98
C VAL A 13 -25.83 -5.77 3.89
N ALA A 14 -25.74 -4.90 4.90
CA ALA A 14 -26.82 -4.67 5.86
C ALA A 14 -28.09 -4.10 5.22
N SER A 15 -27.94 -3.27 4.18
CA SER A 15 -29.05 -2.71 3.40
C SER A 15 -29.61 -3.67 2.33
N GLY A 16 -28.95 -4.81 2.09
CA GLY A 16 -29.31 -5.77 1.05
C GLY A 16 -28.89 -5.35 -0.37
N ALA A 17 -28.13 -4.25 -0.51
CA ALA A 17 -27.55 -3.83 -1.79
C ALA A 17 -26.46 -4.80 -2.30
N LEU A 18 -25.84 -5.56 -1.38
CA LEU A 18 -24.89 -6.61 -1.67
C LEU A 18 -25.25 -7.88 -0.90
N THR A 19 -25.13 -9.03 -1.55
CA THR A 19 -25.21 -10.31 -0.84
C THR A 19 -23.93 -10.55 -0.04
N PRO A 20 -24.00 -11.32 1.07
CA PRO A 20 -22.79 -11.74 1.79
C PRO A 20 -21.76 -12.45 0.90
N ARG A 21 -22.22 -13.19 -0.12
CA ARG A 21 -21.34 -13.89 -1.06
C ARG A 21 -20.57 -12.93 -1.95
N GLU A 22 -21.22 -11.92 -2.50
CA GLU A 22 -20.56 -10.89 -3.31
C GLU A 22 -19.59 -10.04 -2.47
N ALA A 23 -19.93 -9.76 -1.21
CA ALA A 23 -19.02 -9.09 -0.29
C ALA A 23 -17.78 -9.93 0.01
N LEU A 24 -17.93 -11.26 0.19
CA LEU A 24 -16.80 -12.18 0.36
C LEU A 24 -15.86 -12.18 -0.85
N GLU A 25 -16.38 -12.12 -2.08
CA GLU A 25 -15.54 -12.02 -3.28
C GLU A 25 -14.71 -10.73 -3.31
N ARG A 26 -15.26 -9.61 -2.81
CA ARG A 26 -14.51 -8.35 -2.65
C ARG A 26 -13.44 -8.44 -1.55
N LEU A 27 -13.61 -9.36 -0.59
CA LEU A 27 -12.68 -9.63 0.50
C LEU A 27 -11.74 -10.81 0.23
N LYS A 28 -11.67 -11.34 -1.00
CA LYS A 28 -10.92 -12.56 -1.34
C LYS A 28 -9.44 -12.61 -0.90
N HIS A 29 -8.80 -11.45 -0.74
CA HIS A 29 -7.40 -11.30 -0.32
C HIS A 29 -7.26 -10.69 1.09
N PHE A 30 -8.36 -10.56 1.82
CA PHE A 30 -8.39 -10.13 3.21
C PHE A 30 -8.34 -11.35 4.14
N PRO A 31 -7.57 -11.34 5.23
CA PRO A 31 -6.77 -10.22 5.75
C PRO A 31 -5.40 -10.06 5.09
N SER A 32 -4.92 -11.10 4.42
CA SER A 32 -3.61 -11.13 3.78
C SER A 32 -3.63 -11.91 2.47
N GLU A 33 -2.66 -11.59 1.61
CA GLU A 33 -2.47 -12.24 0.32
C GLU A 33 -1.12 -12.99 0.32
N PRO A 34 -1.11 -14.33 0.34
CA PRO A 34 0.13 -15.07 0.17
C PRO A 34 0.63 -14.93 -1.27
N SER A 35 1.95 -14.80 -1.42
CA SER A 35 2.64 -14.91 -2.71
C SER A 35 3.95 -15.68 -2.51
N ASP A 36 4.55 -16.14 -3.60
CA ASP A 36 5.84 -16.85 -3.58
C ASP A 36 7.00 -15.96 -3.08
N VAL A 37 6.78 -14.65 -2.94
CA VAL A 37 7.80 -13.65 -2.63
C VAL A 37 7.59 -13.00 -1.27
N ALA A 38 6.33 -12.72 -0.91
CA ALA A 38 5.95 -12.14 0.38
C ALA A 38 4.46 -12.34 0.66
N THR A 39 4.10 -12.50 1.93
CA THR A 39 2.70 -12.40 2.36
C THR A 39 2.37 -10.93 2.59
N ILE A 40 1.41 -10.38 1.83
CA ILE A 40 1.01 -8.98 1.92
C ILE A 40 -0.09 -8.84 2.97
N ASP A 41 0.14 -8.02 4.01
CA ASP A 41 -0.84 -7.74 5.07
C ASP A 41 -1.75 -6.57 4.69
N HIS A 42 -2.85 -6.87 3.99
CA HIS A 42 -3.87 -5.90 3.57
C HIS A 42 -4.69 -5.34 4.75
N GLN A 43 -4.68 -6.01 5.89
CA GLN A 43 -5.36 -5.60 7.13
C GLN A 43 -4.54 -4.58 7.93
N ARG A 44 -3.22 -4.48 7.72
CA ARG A 44 -2.34 -3.59 8.51
C ARG A 44 -2.86 -2.16 8.63
N HIS A 45 -3.45 -1.63 7.55
CA HIS A 45 -4.05 -0.30 7.54
C HIS A 45 -5.20 -0.16 8.56
N LEU A 46 -6.04 -1.17 8.72
CA LEU A 46 -7.12 -1.17 9.71
C LEU A 46 -6.59 -1.17 11.15
N ARG A 47 -5.46 -1.87 11.40
CA ARG A 47 -4.92 -2.00 12.76
C ARG A 47 -4.05 -0.81 13.18
N LEU A 48 -3.32 -0.23 12.22
CA LEU A 48 -2.24 0.74 12.51
C LEU A 48 -2.41 2.08 11.79
N GLY A 49 -3.47 2.27 11.00
CA GLY A 49 -3.74 3.50 10.24
C GLY A 49 -2.84 3.71 9.02
N GLN A 50 -1.96 2.76 8.70
CA GLN A 50 -1.03 2.86 7.57
C GLN A 50 -0.82 1.50 6.87
N PRO A 51 -0.64 1.50 5.54
CA PRO A 51 -0.34 0.28 4.81
C PRO A 51 1.06 -0.25 5.18
N GLU A 52 1.32 -1.49 4.79
CA GLU A 52 2.65 -2.09 4.92
C GLU A 52 3.66 -1.42 3.98
N VAL A 53 4.93 -1.40 4.43
CA VAL A 53 6.05 -0.80 3.70
C VAL A 53 6.89 -1.92 3.09
N VAL A 54 7.22 -1.79 1.81
CA VAL A 54 8.07 -2.76 1.10
C VAL A 54 9.53 -2.54 1.51
N PHE A 55 10.10 -3.52 2.18
CA PHE A 55 11.54 -3.58 2.42
C PHE A 55 12.24 -4.19 1.20
N CYS A 56 12.88 -3.37 0.36
CA CYS A 56 13.41 -3.83 -0.94
C CYS A 56 14.79 -4.49 -0.85
N GLU A 57 15.58 -4.18 0.18
CA GLU A 57 16.93 -4.72 0.34
C GLU A 57 16.91 -6.24 0.58
N GLY A 58 17.81 -6.96 -0.09
CA GLY A 58 17.87 -8.42 -0.03
C GLY A 58 16.87 -9.16 -0.92
N LYS A 59 15.97 -8.47 -1.63
CA LYS A 59 15.09 -9.04 -2.66
C LYS A 59 15.67 -8.81 -4.06
N SER A 60 15.29 -9.66 -5.02
CA SER A 60 15.55 -9.33 -6.42
C SER A 60 14.70 -8.14 -6.87
N VAL A 61 15.09 -7.51 -7.98
CA VAL A 61 14.32 -6.40 -8.58
C VAL A 61 12.92 -6.88 -8.95
N ASP A 62 12.80 -8.02 -9.63
CA ASP A 62 11.50 -8.55 -10.05
C ASP A 62 10.58 -8.89 -8.88
N GLN A 63 11.14 -9.48 -7.81
CA GLN A 63 10.42 -9.74 -6.57
C GLN A 63 9.87 -8.44 -5.96
N SER A 64 10.70 -7.39 -5.88
CA SER A 64 10.29 -6.11 -5.32
C SER A 64 9.22 -5.43 -6.17
N VAL A 65 9.33 -5.50 -7.50
CA VAL A 65 8.31 -4.91 -8.37
C VAL A 65 7.00 -5.67 -8.29
N GLU A 66 7.02 -7.00 -8.24
CA GLU A 66 5.80 -7.79 -8.09
C GLU A 66 5.05 -7.43 -6.80
N ILE A 67 5.77 -7.26 -5.68
CA ILE A 67 5.16 -6.80 -4.43
C ILE A 67 4.56 -5.40 -4.61
N CYS A 68 5.30 -4.45 -5.18
CA CYS A 68 4.82 -3.08 -5.41
C CYS A 68 3.58 -3.04 -6.32
N ARG A 69 3.51 -3.90 -7.35
CA ARG A 69 2.34 -4.04 -8.23
C ARG A 69 1.11 -4.47 -7.46
N ARG A 70 1.24 -5.46 -6.58
CA ARG A 70 0.13 -5.93 -5.75
C ARG A 70 -0.37 -4.86 -4.80
N PHE A 71 0.53 -4.10 -4.16
CA PHE A 71 0.13 -2.95 -3.35
C PHE A 71 -0.56 -1.86 -4.18
N ALA A 72 -0.03 -1.53 -5.37
CA ALA A 72 -0.65 -0.57 -6.27
C ALA A 72 -2.05 -1.02 -6.70
N ALA A 73 -2.24 -2.30 -7.02
CA ALA A 73 -3.54 -2.85 -7.41
C ALA A 73 -4.54 -2.89 -6.26
N ALA A 74 -4.09 -3.26 -5.05
CA ALA A 74 -4.97 -3.44 -3.90
C ALA A 74 -5.32 -2.13 -3.16
N ALA A 75 -4.39 -1.18 -3.12
CA ALA A 75 -4.51 0.05 -2.32
C ALA A 75 -4.30 1.34 -3.11
N GLY A 76 -3.86 1.27 -4.38
CA GLY A 76 -3.56 2.46 -5.18
C GLY A 76 -2.32 3.23 -4.73
N THR A 77 -1.53 2.67 -3.81
CA THR A 77 -0.36 3.32 -3.21
C THR A 77 0.62 2.28 -2.65
N PHE A 78 1.90 2.62 -2.60
CA PHE A 78 2.90 1.87 -1.84
C PHE A 78 4.07 2.77 -1.44
N LEU A 79 4.80 2.37 -0.40
CA LEU A 79 6.12 2.90 -0.07
C LEU A 79 7.13 1.75 -0.06
N GLY A 80 8.17 1.87 -0.88
CA GLY A 80 9.34 1.01 -0.87
C GLY A 80 10.55 1.73 -0.25
N THR A 81 11.31 1.02 0.57
CA THR A 81 12.50 1.56 1.25
C THR A 81 13.75 0.75 0.89
N ARG A 82 14.91 1.40 1.02
CA ARG A 82 16.22 0.85 0.64
C ARG A 82 16.28 0.40 -0.83
N ALA A 83 15.52 1.06 -1.69
CA ALA A 83 15.46 0.77 -3.12
C ALA A 83 16.83 0.98 -3.78
N SER A 84 17.20 0.09 -4.69
CA SER A 84 18.33 0.30 -5.60
C SER A 84 17.91 1.27 -6.72
N ARG A 85 18.90 1.89 -7.38
CA ARG A 85 18.66 2.70 -8.59
C ARG A 85 17.94 1.89 -9.67
N GLU A 86 18.37 0.66 -9.90
CA GLU A 86 17.76 -0.25 -10.89
C GLU A 86 16.27 -0.49 -10.60
N LEU A 87 15.92 -0.78 -9.35
CA LEU A 87 14.53 -0.97 -8.93
C LEU A 87 13.70 0.31 -9.15
N ALA A 88 14.24 1.47 -8.74
CA ALA A 88 13.57 2.74 -8.90
C ALA A 88 13.33 3.09 -10.38
N GLU A 89 14.30 2.85 -11.25
CA GLU A 89 14.17 3.05 -12.69
C GLU A 89 13.14 2.09 -13.30
N ARG A 90 13.09 0.82 -12.88
CA ARG A 90 12.08 -0.14 -13.35
C ARG A 90 10.67 0.30 -12.93
N LEU A 91 10.48 0.64 -11.66
CA LEU A 91 9.20 1.12 -11.15
C LEU A 91 8.80 2.44 -11.80
N GLY A 92 9.73 3.35 -12.05
CA GLY A 92 9.44 4.66 -12.67
C GLY A 92 8.94 4.55 -14.11
N ARG A 93 9.36 3.51 -14.85
CA ARG A 93 8.81 3.22 -16.19
C ARG A 93 7.37 2.69 -16.14
N GLU A 94 7.01 2.03 -15.06
CA GLU A 94 5.71 1.38 -14.90
C GLU A 94 4.67 2.28 -14.23
N PHE A 95 5.10 3.10 -13.29
CA PHE A 95 4.26 3.99 -12.50
C PHE A 95 4.68 5.45 -12.76
N PRO A 96 4.07 6.16 -13.73
CA PRO A 96 4.46 7.53 -14.08
C PRO A 96 4.38 8.54 -12.93
N ALA A 97 3.53 8.27 -11.93
CA ALA A 97 3.36 9.11 -10.74
C ALA A 97 4.32 8.76 -9.59
N LEU A 98 5.24 7.80 -9.79
CA LEU A 98 6.19 7.37 -8.77
C LEU A 98 7.14 8.50 -8.37
N GLU A 99 7.27 8.72 -7.08
CA GLU A 99 8.27 9.61 -6.49
C GLU A 99 9.48 8.80 -6.06
N TRP A 100 10.67 9.14 -6.57
CA TRP A 100 11.92 8.53 -6.14
C TRP A 100 12.76 9.52 -5.33
N ASN A 101 13.01 9.18 -4.06
CA ASN A 101 13.96 9.88 -3.22
C ASN A 101 15.30 9.14 -3.24
N VAL A 102 16.27 9.72 -3.96
CA VAL A 102 17.61 9.14 -4.12
C VAL A 102 18.35 9.07 -2.79
N LEU A 103 18.32 10.13 -1.99
CA LEU A 103 19.03 10.22 -0.70
C LEU A 103 18.45 9.26 0.34
N GLY A 104 17.12 9.24 0.46
CA GLY A 104 16.41 8.34 1.37
C GLY A 104 16.34 6.88 0.89
N ARG A 105 16.75 6.62 -0.37
CA ARG A 105 16.57 5.33 -1.06
C ARG A 105 15.11 4.84 -0.98
N THR A 106 14.14 5.74 -1.19
CA THR A 106 12.71 5.39 -1.16
C THR A 106 12.02 5.61 -2.49
N VAL A 107 11.07 4.74 -2.79
CA VAL A 107 10.16 4.84 -3.94
C VAL A 107 8.74 4.88 -3.42
N PHE A 108 7.98 5.90 -3.78
CA PHE A 108 6.63 6.11 -3.26
C PHE A 108 5.65 6.30 -4.41
N LEU A 109 4.63 5.45 -4.47
CA LEU A 109 3.49 5.68 -5.34
C LEU A 109 2.41 6.38 -4.51
N PRO A 110 2.18 7.68 -4.71
CA PRO A 110 1.14 8.40 -4.00
C PRO A 110 -0.26 7.90 -4.38
N PRO A 111 -1.21 7.84 -3.43
CA PRO A 111 -2.61 7.58 -3.74
C PRO A 111 -3.18 8.67 -4.65
N SER A 112 -4.14 8.29 -5.50
CA SER A 112 -4.88 9.20 -6.37
C SER A 112 -6.39 9.08 -6.14
N PRO A 113 -7.08 10.16 -5.73
CA PRO A 113 -6.53 11.48 -5.41
C PRO A 113 -5.68 11.45 -4.14
N ARG A 114 -4.77 12.43 -3.99
CA ARG A 114 -4.05 12.58 -2.73
C ARG A 114 -5.03 12.96 -1.61
N PRO A 115 -4.91 12.33 -0.43
CA PRO A 115 -5.68 12.74 0.74
C PRO A 115 -5.46 14.22 1.04
N ALA A 116 -6.53 14.91 1.39
CA ALA A 116 -6.43 16.27 1.91
C ALA A 116 -5.56 16.26 3.18
N PRO A 117 -4.72 17.28 3.40
CA PRO A 117 -3.98 17.40 4.66
C PRO A 117 -4.95 17.37 5.84
N SER A 118 -4.75 16.44 6.77
CA SER A 118 -5.63 16.25 7.94
C SER A 118 -5.44 17.30 9.04
N GLY A 119 -4.53 18.27 8.86
CA GLY A 119 -4.36 19.40 9.75
C GLY A 119 -3.01 20.10 9.64
N ARG A 120 -2.80 21.13 10.47
CA ARG A 120 -1.52 21.81 10.72
C ARG A 120 -1.15 21.65 12.19
N GLY A 121 -0.84 20.42 12.59
CA GLY A 121 -0.35 20.10 13.93
C GLY A 121 1.17 20.29 14.04
N THR A 122 1.67 20.39 15.27
CA THR A 122 3.12 20.36 15.53
C THR A 122 3.62 18.93 15.41
N ILE A 123 4.60 18.69 14.53
CA ILE A 123 5.29 17.41 14.39
C ILE A 123 6.66 17.54 15.07
N LEU A 124 6.90 16.72 16.10
CA LEU A 124 8.23 16.60 16.72
C LEU A 124 9.03 15.51 16.00
N VAL A 125 10.19 15.87 15.46
CA VAL A 125 11.16 14.90 14.94
C VAL A 125 12.24 14.72 16.00
N VAL A 126 12.39 13.50 16.53
CA VAL A 126 13.44 13.14 17.49
C VAL A 126 14.36 12.11 16.83
N SER A 127 15.66 12.36 16.83
CA SER A 127 16.69 11.47 16.27
C SER A 127 17.88 11.37 17.22
N ALA A 128 18.50 10.19 17.33
CA ALA A 128 19.66 9.96 18.20
C ALA A 128 21.02 10.06 17.47
N GLY A 129 21.02 10.43 16.19
CA GLY A 129 22.20 10.36 15.32
C GLY A 129 22.40 8.97 14.74
#